data_AF-A0AAN9V7E0-F1
#
_entry.id   AF-A0AAN9V7E0-F1
#
_cell.length_a   1.000
_cell.length_b   1.000
_cell.length_c   1.000
_cell.angle_alpha   90.00
_cell.angle_beta   90.00
_cell.angle_gamma   90.00
#
_symmetry.space_group_name_H-M   'P 1'
#
loop_
_entity.id
_entity.type
_entity.pdbx_description
1 polymer ?
#
loop_
_entity_poly.entity_id
_entity_poly.type
_entity_poly.pdbx_seq_one_letter_code
_entity_poly.pdbx_strand_id
1 'polypeptide(L)'
;MKEAGEEEKNLTIENGNVTEDGSPFFTVLEDGGWPSLCSHGHRYRDVSRVIGMRTQKILDLGIRNKYCSMCEYREAQRLDPTHEKCYKNWEGASASMEKDMLVECFKPQQAISWTRVPHSCMRWGFQRLL
;
A
#
# COMPACT_ATOMS: atom_id res chain seq x y z
N MET A 1 1.14 0.99 -13.00
CA MET A 1 0.55 1.72 -11.86
C MET A 1 0.58 3.23 -12.08
N LYS A 2 1.71 3.84 -12.51
CA LYS A 2 1.78 5.28 -12.83
C LYS A 2 0.71 5.77 -13.81
N GLU A 3 0.57 5.09 -14.95
CA GLU A 3 -0.44 5.43 -15.97
C GLU A 3 -1.88 5.38 -15.43
N ALA A 4 -2.19 4.38 -14.59
CA ALA A 4 -3.51 4.26 -13.95
C ALA A 4 -3.77 5.42 -12.97
N GLY A 5 -2.73 5.89 -12.27
CA GLY A 5 -2.82 7.07 -11.40
C GLY A 5 -3.00 8.38 -12.18
N GLU A 6 -2.35 8.52 -13.33
CA GLU A 6 -2.52 9.69 -14.21
C GLU A 6 -3.92 9.75 -14.83
N GLU A 7 -4.47 8.60 -15.23
CA GLU A 7 -5.84 8.51 -15.75
C GLU A 7 -6.89 8.88 -14.69
N GLU A 8 -6.80 8.33 -13.47
CA GLU A 8 -7.66 8.73 -12.34
C GLU A 8 -7.53 10.24 -12.06
N LYS A 9 -6.31 10.78 -12.11
CA LYS A 9 -6.08 12.21 -11.91
C LYS A 9 -6.75 13.06 -12.99
N ASN A 10 -6.61 12.72 -14.27
CA ASN A 10 -7.20 13.45 -15.37
C ASN A 10 -8.73 13.43 -15.29
N LEU A 11 -9.32 12.25 -15.07
CA LEU A 11 -10.75 12.10 -14.87
C LEU A 11 -11.28 12.92 -13.69
N THR A 12 -10.49 13.05 -12.62
CA THR A 12 -10.84 13.82 -11.43
C THR A 12 -10.88 15.32 -11.71
N ILE A 13 -9.93 15.83 -12.50
CA ILE A 13 -9.88 17.21 -12.96
C ILE A 13 -11.07 17.51 -13.87
N GLU A 14 -11.38 16.62 -14.82
CA GLU A 14 -12.54 16.76 -15.72
C GLU A 14 -13.86 16.86 -14.96
N ASN A 15 -14.00 16.11 -13.87
CA ASN A 15 -15.19 16.15 -13.03
C ASN A 15 -15.25 17.36 -12.07
N GLY A 16 -14.21 18.21 -12.03
CA GLY A 16 -14.14 19.35 -11.12
C GLY A 16 -14.03 18.96 -9.65
N ASN A 17 -13.62 17.72 -9.34
CA ASN A 17 -13.38 17.28 -7.97
C ASN A 17 -12.02 17.80 -7.49
N VAL A 18 -11.94 19.10 -7.24
CA VAL A 18 -10.73 19.77 -6.75
C VAL A 18 -11.02 20.41 -5.40
N THR A 19 -10.03 20.34 -4.50
CA THR A 19 -10.06 21.06 -3.22
C THR A 19 -9.88 22.55 -3.47
N GLU A 20 -10.18 23.41 -2.48
CA GLU A 20 -9.95 24.87 -2.54
C GLU A 20 -8.51 25.23 -2.94
N ASP A 21 -7.54 24.38 -2.56
CA ASP A 21 -6.12 24.51 -2.91
C ASP A 21 -5.78 24.05 -4.35
N GLY A 22 -6.77 23.79 -5.20
CA GLY A 22 -6.58 23.29 -6.58
C GLY A 22 -6.15 21.83 -6.67
N SER A 23 -6.32 21.09 -5.58
CA SER A 23 -5.79 19.74 -5.38
C SER A 23 -6.84 18.68 -5.75
N PRO A 24 -6.72 17.93 -6.87
CA PRO A 24 -7.77 16.98 -7.30
C PRO A 24 -7.98 15.87 -6.28
N PHE A 25 -9.22 15.50 -5.96
CA PHE A 25 -9.49 14.42 -5.01
C PHE A 25 -10.38 13.31 -5.56
N PHE A 26 -10.06 12.06 -5.21
CA PHE A 26 -10.85 10.91 -5.64
C PHE A 26 -10.95 9.84 -4.55
N THR A 27 -11.86 8.89 -4.78
CA THR A 27 -12.12 7.79 -3.86
C THR A 27 -11.36 6.56 -4.31
N VAL A 28 -10.71 5.92 -3.35
CA VAL A 28 -10.02 4.64 -3.55
C VAL A 28 -10.71 3.56 -2.72
N LEU A 29 -10.62 2.34 -3.23
CA LEU A 29 -10.98 1.12 -2.52
C LEU A 29 -9.68 0.46 -2.03
N GLU A 30 -9.68 0.00 -0.79
CA GLU A 30 -8.58 -0.77 -0.23
C GLU A 30 -9.02 -2.24 -0.16
N ASP A 31 -8.15 -3.13 -0.62
CA ASP A 31 -8.33 -4.58 -0.57
C ASP A 31 -7.08 -5.24 0.05
N GLY A 32 -7.19 -5.56 1.33
CA GLY A 32 -6.26 -6.38 2.09
C GLY A 32 -6.55 -7.87 1.91
N GLY A 33 -5.58 -8.59 1.36
CA GLY A 33 -5.68 -10.02 1.10
C GLY A 33 -4.55 -10.80 1.77
N TRP A 34 -4.93 -11.80 2.56
CA TRP A 34 -4.00 -12.79 3.09
C TRP A 34 -3.87 -13.89 2.03
N PRO A 35 -2.76 -13.97 1.27
CA PRO A 35 -2.54 -15.13 0.42
C PRO A 35 -2.58 -16.36 1.33
N SER A 36 -3.45 -17.29 0.97
CA SER A 36 -3.96 -18.38 1.79
C SER A 36 -2.90 -18.98 2.70
N LEU A 37 -3.28 -19.17 3.97
CA LEU A 37 -2.61 -19.91 5.03
C LEU A 37 -1.32 -20.59 4.57
N CYS A 38 -0.16 -20.00 4.88
CA CYS A 38 1.10 -20.74 4.77
C CYS A 38 0.91 -22.07 5.52
N SER A 39 1.45 -23.17 4.97
CA SER A 39 1.30 -24.55 5.47
C SER A 39 1.57 -24.76 6.98
N HIS A 40 2.11 -23.74 7.66
CA HIS A 40 2.34 -23.66 9.10
C HIS A 40 1.19 -23.01 9.92
N GLY A 41 0.00 -22.81 9.36
CA GLY A 41 -1.18 -22.33 10.12
C GLY A 41 -1.13 -20.89 10.63
N HIS A 42 -0.08 -20.15 10.26
CA HIS A 42 0.18 -18.81 10.74
C HIS A 42 0.23 -17.79 9.61
N ARG A 43 -0.20 -16.57 9.94
CA ARG A 43 -0.34 -15.46 9.00
C ARG A 43 0.96 -14.67 8.88
N TYR A 44 1.89 -15.12 8.02
CA TYR A 44 3.21 -14.51 7.87
C TYR A 44 3.36 -13.51 6.73
N ARG A 45 2.38 -13.44 5.83
CA ARG A 45 2.39 -12.56 4.67
C ARG A 45 1.05 -11.88 4.54
N ASP A 46 1.12 -10.62 4.15
CA ASP A 46 -0.03 -9.79 3.85
C ASP A 46 0.21 -9.00 2.57
N VAL A 47 -0.86 -8.73 1.85
CA VAL A 47 -0.86 -7.97 0.60
C VAL A 47 -2.00 -6.97 0.66
N SER A 48 -1.70 -5.68 0.53
CA SER A 48 -2.72 -4.63 0.43
C SER A 48 -2.67 -4.00 -0.94
N ARG A 49 -3.85 -3.73 -1.50
CA ARG A 49 -4.05 -3.13 -2.82
C ARG A 49 -4.88 -1.87 -2.66
N VAL A 50 -4.43 -0.80 -3.30
CA VAL A 50 -5.23 0.41 -3.44
C VAL A 50 -5.73 0.49 -4.87
N ILE A 51 -7.05 0.56 -5.02
CA ILE A 51 -7.75 0.48 -6.30
C ILE A 51 -8.50 1.80 -6.53
N GLY A 52 -8.32 2.40 -7.70
CA GLY A 52 -9.08 3.58 -8.10
C GLY A 52 -10.55 3.24 -8.28
N MET A 53 -11.47 3.96 -7.62
CA MET A 53 -12.89 3.60 -7.68
C MET A 53 -13.51 3.78 -9.08
N ARG A 54 -12.99 4.70 -9.90
CA ARG A 54 -13.55 4.99 -11.22
C ARG A 54 -12.98 4.08 -12.29
N THR A 55 -11.66 3.95 -12.31
CA THR A 55 -10.94 3.13 -13.29
C THR A 55 -10.95 1.65 -12.93
N GLN A 56 -11.21 1.30 -11.67
CA GLN A 56 -11.09 -0.06 -11.12
C GLN A 56 -9.68 -0.64 -11.32
N LYS A 57 -8.67 0.22 -11.50
CA LYS A 57 -7.27 -0.17 -11.69
C LYS A 57 -6.50 -0.09 -10.38
N ILE A 58 -5.50 -0.96 -10.24
CA ILE A 58 -4.59 -0.94 -9.09
C ILE A 58 -3.64 0.25 -9.22
N LEU A 59 -3.66 1.10 -8.20
CA LEU A 59 -2.84 2.29 -8.08
C LEU A 59 -1.58 2.04 -7.26
N ASP A 60 -1.70 1.22 -6.22
CA ASP A 60 -0.58 0.84 -5.35
C ASP A 60 -0.74 -0.61 -4.86
N LEU A 61 0.39 -1.25 -4.58
CA LEU A 61 0.48 -2.62 -4.08
C LEU A 61 1.55 -2.70 -3.00
N GLY A 62 1.12 -2.92 -1.76
CA GLY A 62 1.99 -3.22 -0.64
C GLY A 62 2.14 -4.73 -0.45
N ILE A 63 3.36 -5.18 -0.13
CA ILE A 63 3.61 -6.56 0.31
C ILE A 63 4.45 -6.52 1.59
N ARG A 64 3.95 -7.19 2.64
CA ARG A 64 4.67 -7.40 3.90
C ARG A 64 4.81 -8.88 4.21
N ASN A 65 5.99 -9.27 4.67
CA ASN A 65 6.35 -10.63 4.96
C ASN A 65 7.27 -10.70 6.18
N LYS A 66 6.83 -11.43 7.20
CA LYS A 66 7.61 -11.69 8.42
C LYS A 66 8.40 -13.00 8.41
N TYR A 67 8.17 -13.86 7.40
CA TYR A 67 8.77 -15.19 7.35
C TYR A 67 9.70 -15.34 6.13
N CYS A 68 10.88 -15.88 6.40
CA CYS A 68 11.78 -16.36 5.36
C CYS A 68 12.33 -17.72 5.81
N SER A 69 12.10 -18.76 5.01
CA SER A 69 12.56 -20.12 5.32
C SER A 69 14.07 -20.21 5.46
N MET A 70 14.82 -19.41 4.69
CA MET A 70 16.28 -19.37 4.77
C MET A 70 16.77 -18.70 6.06
N CYS A 71 16.06 -17.67 6.56
CA CYS A 71 16.34 -17.10 7.87
C CYS A 71 16.15 -18.14 8.97
N GLU A 72 14.98 -18.81 9.00
CA GLU A 72 14.70 -19.81 10.02
C GLU A 72 15.68 -20.99 9.97
N TYR A 73 16.01 -21.47 8.77
CA TYR A 73 16.99 -22.55 8.61
C TYR A 73 18.36 -22.16 9.16
N ARG A 74 18.86 -20.96 8.86
CA ARG A 74 20.17 -20.48 9.33
C ARG A 74 20.19 -20.25 10.84
N GLU A 75 19.12 -19.69 11.38
CA GLU A 75 18.95 -19.49 12.82
C GLU A 75 18.93 -20.83 13.57
N ALA A 76 18.22 -21.85 13.03
CA ALA A 76 18.24 -23.21 13.58
C ALA A 76 19.65 -23.84 13.58
N GLN A 77 20.47 -23.50 12.60
CA GLN A 77 21.88 -23.94 12.49
C GLN A 77 22.87 -23.04 13.26
N ARG A 78 22.39 -22.02 13.99
CA ARG A 78 23.22 -21.00 14.67
C ARG A 78 24.19 -20.27 13.73
N LEU A 79 23.79 -20.12 12.48
CA LEU A 79 24.49 -19.34 11.46
C LEU A 79 23.89 -17.93 11.37
N ASP A 80 24.67 -17.00 10.82
CA ASP A 80 24.19 -15.65 10.54
C ASP A 80 22.98 -15.70 9.58
N PRO A 81 21.82 -15.11 9.96
CA PRO A 81 20.59 -15.16 9.18
C PRO A 81 20.66 -14.33 7.89
N THR A 82 21.68 -13.47 7.74
CA THR A 82 21.89 -12.66 6.53
C THR A 82 22.21 -13.56 5.35
N HIS A 83 21.47 -13.40 4.26
CA HIS A 83 21.65 -14.14 3.03
C HIS A 83 21.24 -13.26 1.84
N GLU A 84 21.77 -13.57 0.66
CA GLU A 84 21.67 -12.70 -0.52
C GLU A 84 20.23 -12.37 -0.97
N LYS A 85 19.27 -13.26 -0.70
CA LYS A 85 17.87 -13.11 -1.17
C LYS A 85 16.86 -13.26 -0.04
N CYS A 86 16.87 -12.30 0.89
CA CYS A 86 15.89 -12.22 1.96
C CYS A 86 14.67 -11.39 1.53
N TYR A 87 13.48 -11.99 1.61
CA TYR A 87 12.19 -11.31 1.36
C TYR A 87 11.43 -11.01 2.66
N LYS A 88 12.10 -11.05 3.81
CA LYS A 88 11.53 -10.64 5.10
C LYS A 88 11.67 -9.12 5.22
N ASN A 89 10.55 -8.42 5.36
CA ASN A 89 10.49 -6.96 5.41
C ASN A 89 9.55 -6.44 6.50
N TRP A 90 9.15 -7.31 7.44
CA TRP A 90 8.25 -6.95 8.54
C TRP A 90 8.65 -7.62 9.85
N GLU A 91 8.69 -6.84 10.92
CA GLU A 91 9.03 -7.30 12.28
C GLU A 91 7.90 -7.08 13.30
N GLY A 92 6.83 -6.39 12.92
CA GLY A 92 5.69 -6.10 13.79
C GLY A 92 4.63 -7.21 13.85
N ALA A 93 3.50 -6.91 14.50
CA ALA A 93 2.34 -7.80 14.51
C ALA A 93 1.74 -7.96 13.10
N SER A 94 1.30 -9.17 12.75
CA SER A 94 0.68 -9.43 11.43
C SER A 94 -0.54 -8.54 11.17
N ALA A 95 -1.34 -8.26 12.20
CA ALA A 95 -2.53 -7.40 12.09
C ALA A 95 -2.23 -5.92 11.81
N SER A 96 -0.94 -5.52 11.86
CA SER A 96 -0.51 -4.15 11.56
C SER A 96 0.11 -4.02 10.17
N MET A 97 0.31 -5.12 9.44
CA MET A 97 0.87 -5.11 8.09
C MET A 97 0.00 -4.30 7.12
N GLU A 98 -1.30 -4.60 7.07
CA GLU A 98 -2.29 -3.88 6.26
C GLU A 98 -2.27 -2.36 6.50
N LYS A 99 -2.33 -1.97 7.78
CA LYS A 99 -2.32 -0.54 8.17
C LYS A 99 -1.03 0.16 7.79
N ASP A 100 0.11 -0.52 7.94
CA ASP A 100 1.41 0.03 7.57
C ASP A 100 1.54 0.22 6.06
N MET A 101 1.09 -0.74 5.26
CA MET A 101 1.05 -0.64 3.79
C MET A 101 0.15 0.52 3.35
N LEU A 102 -1.01 0.68 3.99
CA LEU A 102 -1.91 1.80 3.70
C LEU A 102 -1.25 3.16 4.02
N VAL A 103 -0.57 3.25 5.17
CA VAL A 103 0.17 4.46 5.54
C VAL A 103 1.33 4.72 4.57
N GLU A 104 2.04 3.70 4.11
CA GLU A 104 3.10 3.82 3.10
C GLU A 104 2.56 4.32 1.76
N CYS A 105 1.43 3.81 1.30
CA CYS A 105 0.78 4.25 0.07
C CYS A 105 0.47 5.75 0.09
N PHE A 106 0.11 6.30 1.25
CA PHE A 106 -0.27 7.71 1.40
C PHE A 106 0.88 8.64 1.80
N LYS A 107 2.07 8.11 2.11
CA LYS A 107 3.25 8.97 2.28
C LYS A 107 3.56 9.67 0.96
N PRO A 108 4.05 10.92 0.99
CA PRO A 108 4.44 11.63 -0.22
C PRO A 108 5.63 10.92 -0.88
N GLN A 109 5.33 10.02 -1.80
CA GLN A 109 6.28 9.56 -2.80
C GLN A 109 6.35 10.68 -3.84
N GLN A 110 7.55 11.04 -4.30
CA GLN A 110 7.93 12.29 -4.98
C GLN A 110 7.08 12.78 -6.20
N ALA A 111 5.96 12.15 -6.55
CA ALA A 111 5.05 12.58 -7.60
C ALA A 111 3.58 12.77 -7.16
N ILE A 112 3.16 12.27 -5.99
CA ILE A 112 1.75 12.27 -5.57
C ILE A 112 1.66 12.47 -4.04
N SER A 113 1.06 13.58 -3.60
CA SER A 113 0.72 13.78 -2.19
C SER A 113 -0.76 13.46 -1.98
N TRP A 114 -1.07 12.73 -0.90
CA TRP A 114 -2.41 12.26 -0.59
C TRP A 114 -2.87 12.86 0.73
N THR A 115 -3.96 13.64 0.74
CA THR A 115 -4.47 14.28 1.96
C THR A 115 -5.87 13.83 2.33
N ARG A 116 -6.07 13.51 3.63
CA ARG A 116 -7.35 13.11 4.23
C ARG A 116 -8.33 14.25 4.26
N VAL A 117 -9.42 14.16 3.51
CA VAL A 117 -10.50 15.14 3.61
C VAL A 117 -11.50 14.69 4.69
N PRO A 118 -11.97 15.56 5.61
CA PRO A 118 -12.52 15.13 6.90
C PRO A 118 -13.96 14.59 6.92
N HIS A 119 -14.69 14.55 5.80
CA HIS A 119 -16.13 14.26 5.84
C HIS A 119 -16.46 12.81 5.48
N SER A 120 -16.67 11.97 6.51
CA SER A 120 -17.46 10.72 6.64
C SER A 120 -17.64 9.73 5.46
N CYS A 121 -16.93 9.89 4.35
CA CYS A 121 -16.83 8.99 3.22
C CYS A 121 -15.51 9.35 2.53
N MET A 122 -14.59 8.40 2.43
CA MET A 122 -13.20 8.61 2.00
C MET A 122 -13.09 9.31 0.62
N ARG A 123 -12.88 10.63 0.63
CA ARG A 123 -12.50 11.48 -0.53
C ARG A 123 -11.13 12.09 -0.24
N TRP A 124 -10.18 12.03 -1.18
CA TRP A 124 -8.76 12.32 -0.90
C TRP A 124 -8.07 13.12 -1.99
N GLY A 125 -7.52 14.29 -1.65
CA GLY A 125 -6.95 15.30 -2.56
C GLY A 125 -5.45 15.20 -2.84
N PHE A 126 -5.04 15.71 -4.01
CA PHE A 126 -3.69 15.79 -4.59
C PHE A 126 -3.07 17.17 -4.33
N GLN A 127 -2.25 17.35 -3.30
CA GLN A 127 -1.61 18.65 -3.07
C GLN A 127 -0.28 18.81 -3.84
N ARG A 128 -0.14 19.94 -4.52
CA ARG A 128 1.05 20.30 -5.30
C ARG A 128 2.14 20.79 -4.34
N LEU A 129 3.26 20.07 -4.23
CA LEU A 129 4.48 20.62 -3.65
C LEU A 129 5.16 21.46 -4.73
N LEU A 130 5.30 22.76 -4.46
CA LEU A 130 6.18 23.68 -5.18
C LEU A 130 7.64 23.32 -4.95
#